data_AF-A0AAE4D3G0-F1
#
_entry.id   AF-A0AAE4D3G0-F1
#
_cell.length_a   1.000
_cell.length_b   1.000
_cell.length_c   1.000
_cell.angle_alpha   90.00
_cell.angle_beta   90.00
_cell.angle_gamma   90.00
#
_symmetry.space_group_name_H-M   'P 1'
#
loop_
_entity.id
_entity.type
_entity.pdbx_description
1 polymer ?
#
loop_
_entity_poly.entity_id
_entity_poly.type
_entity_poly.pdbx_seq_one_letter_code
_entity_poly.pdbx_strand_id
1 'polypeptide(L)'
;MKKLLAAAAAATLAFGAATPSSVLAGNDAPQAQIACKRATIGGQSRCIAAGQFCARAYERDYNRYGYSCSNRDRNGRYHLRYR
;
A
#
# COMPACT_ATOMS: atom_id res chain seq x y z
N MET A 1 54.22 20.09 20.69
CA MET A 1 55.06 20.80 19.70
C MET A 1 55.41 19.84 18.57
N LYS A 2 55.62 20.39 17.37
CA LYS A 2 55.97 19.76 16.07
C LYS A 2 54.79 19.53 15.13
N LYS A 3 54.55 20.59 14.36
CA LYS A 3 53.85 20.61 13.07
C LYS A 3 54.68 19.81 12.07
N LEU A 4 54.04 18.97 11.27
CA LEU A 4 54.60 18.50 10.00
C LEU A 4 53.59 18.85 8.91
N LEU A 5 53.92 19.89 8.16
CA LEU A 5 53.34 20.16 6.84
C LEU A 5 53.91 19.13 5.87
N ALA A 6 53.05 18.52 5.07
CA ALA A 6 53.43 18.02 3.75
C ALA A 6 52.20 18.08 2.84
N ALA A 7 52.22 19.05 1.94
CA ALA A 7 51.30 19.17 0.83
C ALA A 7 51.49 18.00 -0.14
N ALA A 8 50.40 17.39 -0.58
CA ALA A 8 50.39 16.54 -1.76
C ALA A 8 49.15 16.90 -2.58
N ALA A 9 49.40 17.56 -3.71
CA ALA A 9 48.42 17.90 -4.72
C ALA A 9 47.80 16.60 -5.28
N ALA A 10 46.47 16.52 -5.26
CA ALA A 10 45.74 15.48 -5.97
C ALA A 10 44.75 16.16 -6.92
N ALA A 11 45.01 16.01 -8.21
CA ALA A 11 44.26 16.56 -9.31
C ALA A 11 42.77 16.18 -9.23
N THR A 12 41.90 17.18 -9.26
CA THR A 12 40.45 17.01 -9.40
C THR A 12 40.14 16.54 -10.82
N LEU A 13 39.96 15.24 -11.00
CA LEU A 13 39.34 14.66 -12.19
C LEU A 13 37.87 15.10 -12.23
N ALA A 14 37.56 16.06 -13.10
CA ALA A 14 36.18 16.43 -13.41
C ALA A 14 35.54 15.29 -14.22
N PHE A 15 34.85 14.39 -13.52
CA PHE A 15 34.00 13.39 -14.15
C PHE A 15 32.73 14.07 -14.69
N GLY A 16 32.60 14.08 -16.01
CA GLY A 16 31.39 14.54 -16.69
C GLY A 16 30.17 13.75 -16.23
N ALA A 17 29.18 14.45 -15.70
CA ALA A 17 27.91 13.87 -15.29
C ALA A 17 27.10 13.49 -16.53
N ALA A 18 27.16 12.22 -16.93
CA ALA A 18 26.17 11.64 -17.84
C ALA A 18 24.84 11.53 -17.09
N THR A 19 23.83 12.29 -17.50
CA THR A 19 22.47 12.17 -16.98
C THR A 19 21.76 10.97 -17.62
N PRO A 20 21.45 9.90 -16.87
CA PRO A 20 20.62 8.84 -17.43
C PRO A 20 19.19 9.35 -17.59
N SER A 21 18.73 9.44 -18.83
CA SER A 21 17.31 9.63 -19.13
C SER A 21 16.58 8.31 -18.85
N SER A 22 16.03 8.18 -17.65
CA SER A 22 15.18 7.04 -17.28
C SER A 22 13.81 7.20 -17.94
N VAL A 23 13.60 6.51 -19.06
CA VAL A 23 12.26 6.27 -19.59
C VAL A 23 11.55 5.35 -18.60
N LEU A 24 10.54 5.87 -17.90
CA LEU A 24 9.70 5.09 -17.00
C LEU A 24 8.85 4.16 -17.87
N ALA A 25 9.32 2.94 -18.09
CA ALA A 25 8.53 1.90 -18.72
C ALA A 25 7.26 1.71 -17.90
N GLY A 26 6.10 2.01 -18.49
CA GLY A 26 4.81 1.70 -17.89
C GLY A 26 4.78 0.21 -17.60
N ASN A 27 4.64 -0.16 -16.33
CA ASN A 27 4.45 -1.55 -15.95
C ASN A 27 3.08 -1.99 -16.47
N ASP A 28 3.06 -2.57 -17.67
CA ASP A 28 1.92 -3.30 -18.26
C ASP A 28 1.74 -4.66 -17.56
N ALA A 29 1.89 -4.67 -16.23
CA ALA A 29 1.62 -5.83 -15.42
C ALA A 29 0.10 -5.97 -15.30
N PRO A 30 -0.47 -7.18 -15.43
CA PRO A 30 -1.89 -7.39 -15.23
C PRO A 30 -2.28 -6.92 -13.82
N GLN A 31 -3.02 -5.83 -13.76
CA GLN A 31 -3.58 -5.33 -12.51
C GLN A 31 -4.81 -6.16 -12.18
N ALA A 32 -4.72 -6.99 -11.14
CA ALA A 32 -5.87 -7.72 -10.63
C ALA A 32 -6.94 -6.73 -10.13
N GLN A 33 -7.98 -6.53 -10.94
CA GLN A 33 -9.14 -5.74 -10.56
C GLN A 33 -9.97 -6.55 -9.55
N ILE A 34 -9.75 -6.31 -8.25
CA ILE A 34 -10.61 -6.89 -7.22
C ILE A 34 -12.00 -6.28 -7.38
N ALA A 35 -12.97 -7.12 -7.74
CA ALA A 35 -14.38 -6.73 -7.72
C ALA A 35 -14.79 -6.41 -6.27
N CYS A 36 -14.90 -5.13 -5.96
CA CYS A 36 -15.35 -4.65 -4.66
C CYS A 36 -16.62 -3.82 -4.82
N LYS A 37 -17.49 -3.89 -3.81
CA LYS A 37 -18.73 -3.12 -3.74
C LYS A 37 -18.46 -1.81 -3.01
N ARG A 38 -18.81 -0.68 -3.63
CA ARG A 38 -18.77 0.63 -2.97
C ARG A 38 -19.89 0.69 -1.92
N ALA A 39 -19.52 0.94 -0.67
CA ALA A 39 -20.41 0.93 0.47
C ALA A 39 -20.06 2.05 1.44
N THR A 40 -21.05 2.55 2.18
CA THR A 40 -20.83 3.48 3.29
C THR A 40 -20.97 2.72 4.60
N ILE A 41 -19.89 2.58 5.35
CA ILE A 41 -19.82 1.83 6.61
C ILE A 41 -19.42 2.80 7.73
N GLY A 42 -20.25 2.95 8.75
CA GLY A 42 -19.98 3.91 9.84
C GLY A 42 -19.81 5.35 9.35
N GLY A 43 -20.54 5.73 8.29
CA GLY A 43 -20.46 7.05 7.66
C GLY A 43 -19.29 7.23 6.68
N GLN A 44 -18.39 6.25 6.53
CA GLN A 44 -17.26 6.34 5.61
C GLN A 44 -17.48 5.53 4.33
N SER A 45 -17.20 6.16 3.18
CA SER A 45 -17.22 5.47 1.89
C SER A 45 -16.00 4.57 1.75
N ARG A 46 -16.24 3.27 1.56
CA ARG A 46 -15.20 2.24 1.42
C ARG A 46 -15.57 1.27 0.30
N CYS A 47 -14.57 0.59 -0.24
CA CYS A 47 -14.82 -0.57 -1.09
C CYS A 47 -14.73 -1.84 -0.25
N ILE A 48 -15.77 -2.68 -0.29
CA ILE A 48 -15.86 -3.90 0.52
C ILE A 48 -16.03 -5.13 -0.39
N ALA A 49 -15.46 -6.25 0.03
CA ALA A 49 -15.58 -7.54 -0.64
C ALA A 49 -15.65 -8.67 0.40
N ALA A 50 -16.14 -9.84 0.00
CA ALA A 50 -16.10 -11.01 0.87
C ALA A 50 -14.65 -11.35 1.25
N GLY A 51 -14.45 -11.81 2.48
CA GLY A 51 -13.13 -12.10 3.05
C GLY A 51 -12.40 -10.89 3.64
N GLN A 52 -12.85 -9.66 3.41
CA GLN A 52 -12.31 -8.47 4.09
C GLN A 52 -12.69 -8.47 5.57
N PHE A 53 -11.87 -7.84 6.41
CA PHE A 53 -12.19 -7.64 7.82
C PHE A 53 -13.49 -6.87 8.00
N CYS A 54 -14.29 -7.27 8.98
CA CYS A 54 -15.52 -6.58 9.36
C CYS A 54 -15.53 -6.19 10.83
N ALA A 55 -16.02 -4.98 11.10
CA ALA A 55 -16.28 -4.50 12.45
C ALA A 55 -17.74 -4.82 12.81
N ARG A 56 -17.95 -5.73 13.77
CA ARG A 56 -19.30 -6.17 14.22
C ARG A 56 -20.24 -5.00 14.56
N ALA A 57 -19.70 -3.88 15.04
CA ALA A 57 -20.48 -2.66 15.34
C ALA A 57 -21.25 -2.09 14.13
N TYR A 58 -20.76 -2.32 12.90
CA TYR A 58 -21.39 -1.85 11.65
C TYR A 58 -22.11 -2.98 10.89
N GLU A 59 -22.50 -4.07 11.57
CA GLU A 59 -23.20 -5.21 10.96
C GLU A 59 -24.42 -4.79 10.13
N ARG A 60 -25.19 -3.82 10.62
CA ARG A 60 -26.35 -3.28 9.90
C ARG A 60 -25.98 -2.67 8.54
N ASP A 61 -24.85 -1.98 8.46
CA ASP A 61 -24.39 -1.37 7.22
C ASP A 61 -23.94 -2.44 6.24
N TYR A 62 -23.15 -3.42 6.70
CA TYR A 62 -22.75 -4.56 5.86
C TYR A 62 -23.97 -5.33 5.31
N ASN A 63 -24.97 -5.58 6.15
CA ASN A 63 -26.19 -6.29 5.76
C ASN A 63 -26.94 -5.55 4.64
N ARG A 64 -26.96 -4.20 4.66
CA ARG A 64 -27.57 -3.37 3.61
C ARG A 64 -26.96 -3.63 2.23
N TYR A 65 -25.67 -3.97 2.20
CA TYR A 65 -24.93 -4.22 0.97
C TYR A 65 -24.82 -5.71 0.59
N GLY A 66 -25.47 -6.60 1.35
CA GLY A 66 -25.52 -8.05 1.09
C GLY A 66 -24.37 -8.83 1.74
N TYR A 67 -23.76 -8.29 2.79
CA TYR A 67 -22.68 -8.95 3.52
C TYR A 67 -23.04 -9.17 4.98
N SER A 68 -22.55 -10.28 5.57
CA SER A 68 -22.64 -10.59 7.00
C SER A 68 -21.26 -10.67 7.64
N CYS A 69 -21.18 -10.37 8.93
CA CYS A 69 -19.92 -10.39 9.68
C CYS A 69 -19.86 -11.68 10.53
N SER A 70 -19.76 -12.83 9.86
CA SER A 70 -19.94 -14.16 10.45
C SER A 70 -18.69 -15.05 10.43
N ASN A 71 -17.69 -14.76 9.60
CA ASN A 71 -16.50 -15.60 9.48
C ASN A 71 -15.41 -15.19 10.47
N ARG A 72 -15.31 -15.89 11.62
CA ARG A 72 -14.30 -15.63 12.64
C ARG A 72 -13.04 -16.44 12.37
N ASP A 73 -11.89 -15.77 12.24
CA ASP A 73 -10.58 -16.43 12.11
C ASP A 73 -10.04 -16.95 13.46
N ARG A 74 -8.90 -17.64 13.42
CA ARG A 74 -8.22 -18.17 14.63
C ARG A 74 -7.74 -17.07 15.58
N ASN A 75 -7.56 -15.85 15.08
CA ASN A 75 -7.15 -14.68 15.87
C ASN A 75 -8.37 -13.94 16.46
N GLY A 76 -9.58 -14.46 16.24
CA GLY A 76 -10.82 -13.91 16.74
C GLY A 76 -11.38 -12.74 15.93
N ARG A 77 -10.81 -12.43 14.76
CA ARG A 77 -11.28 -11.34 13.88
C ARG A 77 -12.38 -11.85 12.96
N TYR A 78 -13.40 -11.01 12.75
CA TYR A 78 -14.50 -11.34 11.85
C TYR A 78 -14.22 -10.82 10.43
N HIS A 79 -14.73 -11.55 9.45
CA HIS A 79 -14.63 -11.22 8.04
C HIS A 79 -16.00 -11.24 7.37
N LEU A 80 -16.13 -10.42 6.33
CA LEU A 80 -17.32 -10.32 5.51
C LEU A 80 -17.56 -11.63 4.76
N ARG A 81 -18.80 -12.11 4.79
CA ARG A 81 -19.30 -13.15 3.88
C ARG A 81 -20.50 -12.63 3.12
N TYR A 82 -20.77 -13.19 1.95
CA TYR A 82 -22.06 -13.00 1.31
C TYR A 82 -23.17 -13.47 2.24
N ARG A 83 -24.28 -12.74 2.24
CA ARG A 83 -25.48 -13.07 3.00
C ARG A 83 -26.44 -13.90 2.15
#